data_AF-A0AAU3RXS4-F1
#
_entry.id   AF-A0AAU3RXS4-F1
#
_cell.length_a   1.000
_cell.length_b   1.000
_cell.length_c   1.000
_cell.angle_alpha   90.00
_cell.angle_beta   90.00
_cell.angle_gamma   90.00
#
_symmetry.space_group_name_H-M   'P 1'
#
loop_
_entity.id
_entity.type
_entity.pdbx_description
1 polymer ?
#
loop_
_entity_poly.entity_id
_entity_poly.type
_entity_poly.pdbx_seq_one_letter_code
_entity_poly.pdbx_strand_id
1 'polypeptide(L)'
;MNPSHTTVLVVDDIDANRYAMGAVLRRAGHRVVPLATAAAALVELDTRVRNGALPDAALVDVGLPDMDGFELCRRIKAHPEIATMPVVHFSAAATSPRDRTRGLDAGAEAYLAVPVEPEEIQAVVRAALRGARFRHDADARAGRLARLATATTALYGASCPQELADTAAAAVTALIRCRAAVYVFGADGTLHAGGPARGEPPATTAAVGPLLQRAMAGCTGVRSRIAPAPLWPSGVLPTGEEDGDARLMLARSHADQPPVCLVTPVHATGNPHTRALLAHLAEATALAAESLRSAAEERHIALTLQRSFLPQHQPRLPGADVAVRYVPASTRAEIGGDFYTALPTPDGLLVGVGDVVGHSLDAATVMVELRHALRAYATDERDPAVLVRRLDRMLQLYHPEATATLCLALIDPLVGRARIANAGHIPPLVVPRGGETDYLDVHGPLLGLGLDHPDPYRHQLASGDVLLMVTDGLIETRGTDLALSMERLRQLAAANAARGTGALCDTLLSAFGSREDDVALLALRLTGLA
;
A
#
# COMPACT_ATOMS: atom_id res chain seq x y z
N MET A 1 -9.32 40.35 27.28
CA MET A 1 -8.41 39.98 26.16
C MET A 1 -8.48 41.09 25.13
N ASN A 2 -7.39 41.85 24.95
CA ASN A 2 -7.39 43.10 24.17
C ASN A 2 -7.80 42.88 22.71
N PRO A 3 -8.67 43.73 22.12
CA PRO A 3 -8.94 43.75 20.68
C PRO A 3 -7.72 44.31 19.94
N SER A 4 -6.65 43.52 19.79
CA SER A 4 -5.45 43.94 19.06
C SER A 4 -5.67 43.81 17.55
N HIS A 5 -5.87 44.97 16.90
CA HIS A 5 -5.67 45.28 15.48
C HIS A 5 -6.49 44.48 14.43
N THR A 6 -7.82 44.51 14.52
CA THR A 6 -8.65 44.17 13.36
C THR A 6 -8.84 45.38 12.46
N THR A 7 -8.77 45.20 11.14
CA THR A 7 -8.90 46.27 10.13
C THR A 7 -10.27 46.21 9.47
N VAL A 8 -11.02 47.31 9.51
CA VAL A 8 -12.35 47.44 8.90
C VAL A 8 -12.28 48.48 7.79
N LEU A 9 -12.70 48.08 6.59
CA LEU A 9 -12.91 48.98 5.45
C LEU A 9 -14.23 49.74 5.67
N VAL A 10 -14.25 51.06 5.51
CA VAL A 10 -15.49 51.86 5.58
C VAL A 10 -15.64 52.62 4.27
N VAL A 11 -16.66 52.28 3.49
CA VAL A 11 -16.91 52.83 2.15
C VAL A 11 -18.19 53.66 2.19
N ASP A 12 -18.05 54.98 1.98
CA ASP A 12 -19.14 55.95 2.10
C ASP A 12 -18.74 57.24 1.36
N ASP A 13 -19.59 57.81 0.53
CA ASP A 13 -19.29 59.03 -0.20
C ASP A 13 -19.42 60.31 0.64
N ILE A 14 -20.25 60.28 1.69
CA ILE A 14 -20.46 61.40 2.59
C ILE A 14 -19.37 61.44 3.65
N ASP A 15 -18.47 62.41 3.54
CA ASP A 15 -17.33 62.63 4.46
C ASP A 15 -17.73 62.60 5.95
N ALA A 16 -18.86 63.23 6.29
CA ALA A 16 -19.35 63.28 7.67
C ALA A 16 -19.76 61.89 8.20
N ASN A 17 -20.45 61.09 7.39
CA ASN A 17 -20.91 59.76 7.79
C ASN A 17 -19.72 58.79 7.87
N ARG A 18 -18.84 58.81 6.85
CA ARG A 18 -17.57 58.08 6.84
C ARG A 18 -16.71 58.36 8.07
N TYR A 19 -16.61 59.63 8.46
CA TYR A 19 -15.87 60.05 9.65
C TYR A 19 -16.53 59.54 10.94
N ALA A 20 -17.85 59.73 11.08
CA ALA A 20 -18.60 59.29 12.26
C ALA A 20 -18.49 57.77 12.48
N MET A 21 -18.74 57.00 11.42
CA MET A 21 -18.65 55.54 11.44
C MET A 21 -17.23 55.07 11.76
N GLY A 22 -16.23 55.71 11.14
CA GLY A 22 -14.83 55.44 11.44
C GLY A 22 -14.44 55.79 12.87
N ALA A 23 -15.01 56.83 13.48
CA ALA A 23 -14.76 57.20 14.87
C ALA A 23 -15.33 56.16 15.85
N VAL A 24 -16.53 55.64 15.59
CA VAL A 24 -17.15 54.57 16.39
C VAL A 24 -16.28 53.31 16.38
N LEU A 25 -15.84 52.88 15.20
CA LEU A 25 -15.01 51.67 15.06
C LEU A 25 -13.61 51.83 15.65
N ARG A 26 -12.98 53.01 15.51
CA ARG A 26 -11.67 53.28 16.14
C ARG A 26 -11.75 53.26 17.67
N ARG A 27 -12.82 53.82 18.26
CA ARG A 27 -13.07 53.74 19.71
C ARG A 27 -13.25 52.30 20.19
N ALA A 28 -13.80 51.43 19.35
CA ALA A 28 -13.91 50.00 19.62
C ALA A 28 -12.61 49.21 19.41
N GLY A 29 -11.50 49.86 19.03
CA GLY A 29 -10.17 49.26 18.87
C GLY A 29 -9.84 48.77 17.46
N HIS A 30 -10.68 49.06 16.46
CA HIS A 30 -10.44 48.68 15.07
C HIS A 30 -9.54 49.71 14.35
N ARG A 31 -8.67 49.23 13.45
CA ARG A 31 -8.06 50.07 12.42
C ARG A 31 -9.10 50.31 11.33
N VAL A 32 -9.27 51.56 10.89
CA VAL A 32 -10.27 51.91 9.89
C VAL A 32 -9.59 52.40 8.63
N VAL A 33 -9.99 51.86 7.47
CA VAL A 33 -9.57 52.29 6.14
C VAL A 33 -10.77 52.98 5.48
N PRO A 34 -10.85 54.32 5.50
CA PRO A 34 -11.97 55.06 4.93
C PRO A 34 -11.79 55.24 3.42
N LEU A 35 -12.84 54.99 2.64
CA LEU A 35 -12.87 55.15 1.18
C LEU A 35 -14.15 55.84 0.75
N ALA A 36 -14.06 56.71 -0.26
CA ALA A 36 -15.18 57.55 -0.70
C ALA A 36 -16.04 56.90 -1.79
N THR A 37 -15.53 55.87 -2.48
CA THR A 37 -16.18 55.30 -3.66
C THR A 37 -15.98 53.79 -3.73
N ALA A 38 -16.86 53.11 -4.47
CA ALA A 38 -16.77 51.66 -4.67
C ALA A 38 -15.54 51.26 -5.49
N ALA A 39 -15.18 52.05 -6.51
CA ALA A 39 -13.98 51.81 -7.30
C ALA A 39 -12.71 51.91 -6.44
N ALA A 40 -12.64 52.87 -5.51
CA ALA A 40 -11.53 52.98 -4.58
C ALA A 40 -11.47 51.76 -3.64
N ALA A 41 -12.61 51.23 -3.22
CA ALA A 41 -12.70 50.01 -2.42
C ALA A 41 -12.13 48.79 -3.15
N LEU A 42 -12.46 48.61 -4.43
CA LEU A 42 -11.91 47.51 -5.22
C LEU A 42 -10.39 47.64 -5.43
N VAL A 43 -9.89 48.84 -5.75
CA VAL A 43 -8.45 49.08 -5.92
C VAL A 43 -7.65 48.82 -4.63
N GLU A 44 -8.19 49.24 -3.49
CA GLU A 44 -7.58 48.99 -2.18
C GLU A 44 -7.57 47.49 -1.85
N LEU A 45 -8.67 46.78 -2.10
CA LEU A 45 -8.77 45.34 -1.88
C LEU A 45 -7.78 44.58 -2.78
N ASP A 46 -7.71 44.91 -4.07
CA ASP A 46 -6.74 44.31 -5.00
C ASP A 46 -5.29 44.54 -4.55
N THR A 47 -4.99 45.72 -4.02
CA THR A 47 -3.66 46.05 -3.50
C THR A 47 -3.34 45.23 -2.24
N ARG A 48 -4.34 45.03 -1.38
CA ARG A 48 -4.18 44.23 -0.16
C ARG A 48 -4.11 42.74 -0.42
N VAL A 49 -4.81 42.24 -1.43
CA VAL A 49 -4.66 40.88 -1.95
C VAL A 49 -3.19 40.63 -2.29
N ARG A 50 -2.60 41.50 -3.13
CA ARG A 50 -1.18 41.38 -3.54
C ARG A 50 -0.20 41.44 -2.37
N ASN A 51 -0.52 42.24 -1.35
CA ASN A 51 0.35 42.46 -0.19
C ASN A 51 0.06 41.51 0.99
N GLY A 52 -0.91 40.59 0.87
CA GLY A 52 -1.29 39.66 1.93
C GLY A 52 -1.88 40.33 3.20
N ALA A 53 -2.47 41.53 3.06
CA ALA A 53 -2.90 42.37 4.18
C ALA A 53 -4.40 42.75 4.09
N LEU A 54 -5.26 41.75 3.88
CA LEU A 54 -6.70 41.92 3.71
C LEU A 54 -7.37 42.53 4.96
N PRO A 55 -8.44 43.33 4.79
CA PRO A 55 -9.28 43.76 5.90
C PRO A 55 -10.04 42.56 6.50
N ASP A 56 -10.38 42.66 7.79
CA ASP A 56 -11.18 41.66 8.50
C ASP A 56 -12.69 41.81 8.26
N ALA A 57 -13.14 42.99 7.82
CA ALA A 57 -14.53 43.28 7.46
C ALA A 57 -14.63 44.52 6.57
N ALA A 58 -15.74 44.67 5.85
CA ALA A 58 -16.12 45.88 5.15
C ALA A 58 -17.50 46.38 5.61
N LEU A 59 -17.59 47.68 5.86
CA LEU A 59 -18.82 48.39 6.13
C LEU A 59 -19.08 49.31 4.94
N VAL A 60 -20.15 49.05 4.20
CA VAL A 60 -20.37 49.59 2.85
C VAL A 60 -21.71 50.32 2.79
N ASP A 61 -21.67 51.61 2.45
CA ASP A 61 -22.89 52.34 2.14
C ASP A 61 -23.52 51.79 0.85
N VAL A 62 -24.85 51.77 0.80
CA VAL A 62 -25.59 51.32 -0.40
C VAL A 62 -25.59 52.41 -1.48
N GLY A 63 -25.65 53.68 -1.09
CA GLY A 63 -25.86 54.84 -1.97
C GLY A 63 -24.60 55.44 -2.59
N LEU A 64 -23.61 54.61 -2.94
CA LEU A 64 -22.34 55.10 -3.48
C LEU A 64 -22.50 55.70 -4.91
N PRO A 65 -21.71 56.74 -5.26
CA PRO A 65 -21.91 57.55 -6.46
C PRO A 65 -21.50 56.85 -7.76
N ASP A 66 -20.55 55.91 -7.71
CA ASP A 66 -19.95 55.27 -8.88
C ASP A 66 -20.45 53.83 -9.11
N MET A 67 -20.88 53.13 -8.06
CA MET A 67 -21.46 51.79 -8.13
C MET A 67 -22.25 51.49 -6.86
N ASP A 68 -23.48 50.99 -7.02
CA ASP A 68 -24.35 50.55 -5.92
C ASP A 68 -23.59 49.62 -4.94
N GLY A 69 -23.71 49.87 -3.63
CA GLY A 69 -23.08 49.06 -2.59
C GLY A 69 -23.50 47.58 -2.60
N PHE A 70 -24.69 47.26 -3.15
CA PHE A 70 -25.09 45.88 -3.43
C PHE A 70 -24.22 45.23 -4.51
N GLU A 71 -23.91 45.97 -5.57
CA GLU A 71 -23.03 45.50 -6.65
C GLU A 71 -21.58 45.36 -6.17
N LEU A 72 -21.09 46.31 -5.36
CA LEU A 72 -19.78 46.18 -4.73
C LEU A 72 -19.70 44.91 -3.87
N CYS A 73 -20.74 44.62 -3.07
CA CYS A 73 -20.80 43.39 -2.29
C CYS A 73 -20.74 42.14 -3.18
N ARG A 74 -21.54 42.09 -4.26
CA ARG A 74 -21.50 40.96 -5.21
C ARG A 74 -20.10 40.77 -5.81
N ARG A 75 -19.39 41.86 -6.15
CA ARG A 75 -18.02 41.78 -6.67
C ARG A 75 -17.02 41.26 -5.64
N ILE A 76 -17.13 41.70 -4.39
CA ILE A 76 -16.31 41.17 -3.28
C ILE A 76 -16.57 39.67 -3.12
N LYS A 77 -17.84 39.24 -3.10
CA LYS A 77 -18.22 37.84 -2.91
C LYS A 77 -17.92 36.95 -4.13
N ALA A 78 -17.80 37.52 -5.33
CA ALA A 78 -17.38 36.80 -6.53
C ALA A 78 -15.86 36.56 -6.61
N HIS A 79 -15.05 37.28 -5.83
CA HIS A 79 -13.59 37.17 -5.89
C HIS A 79 -13.06 36.12 -4.88
N PRO A 80 -12.43 35.01 -5.32
CA PRO A 80 -12.12 33.87 -4.46
C PRO A 80 -11.29 34.20 -3.21
N GLU A 81 -10.33 35.12 -3.32
CA GLU A 81 -9.41 35.46 -2.22
C GLU A 81 -10.02 36.39 -1.16
N ILE A 82 -11.14 37.06 -1.45
CA ILE A 82 -11.78 38.02 -0.53
C ILE A 82 -13.26 37.72 -0.26
N ALA A 83 -13.83 36.69 -0.89
CA ALA A 83 -15.24 36.33 -0.75
C ALA A 83 -15.64 36.00 0.70
N THR A 84 -14.69 35.52 1.51
CA THR A 84 -14.90 35.17 2.91
C THR A 84 -14.93 36.39 3.85
N MET A 85 -14.47 37.55 3.38
CA MET A 85 -14.51 38.81 4.13
C MET A 85 -15.97 39.21 4.39
N PRO A 86 -16.37 39.46 5.64
CA PRO A 86 -17.73 39.87 5.93
C PRO A 86 -18.00 41.30 5.46
N VAL A 87 -19.14 41.50 4.81
CA VAL A 87 -19.66 42.80 4.35
C VAL A 87 -20.91 43.14 5.15
N VAL A 88 -20.93 44.32 5.74
CA VAL A 88 -22.12 44.87 6.40
C VAL A 88 -22.56 46.07 5.59
N HIS A 89 -23.79 46.04 5.10
CA HIS A 89 -24.39 47.20 4.46
C HIS A 89 -24.89 48.19 5.49
N PHE A 90 -24.82 49.47 5.17
CA PHE A 90 -25.59 50.49 5.86
C PHE A 90 -26.20 51.46 4.86
N SER A 91 -27.31 52.10 5.22
CA SER A 91 -27.90 53.15 4.38
C SER A 91 -28.85 54.04 5.18
N ALA A 92 -28.86 55.33 4.85
CA ALA A 92 -29.87 56.29 5.32
C ALA A 92 -31.09 56.36 4.38
N ALA A 93 -30.97 55.92 3.12
CA ALA A 93 -32.01 56.07 2.10
C ALA A 93 -32.73 54.75 1.76
N ALA A 94 -32.03 53.62 1.82
CA ALA A 94 -32.54 52.30 1.44
C ALA A 94 -33.01 51.50 2.67
N THR A 95 -33.94 52.04 3.46
CA THR A 95 -34.34 51.45 4.75
C THR A 95 -35.54 50.51 4.67
N SER A 96 -36.05 50.22 3.47
CA SER A 96 -37.21 49.35 3.32
C SER A 96 -36.87 47.88 3.60
N PRO A 97 -37.84 47.03 3.99
CA PRO A 97 -37.62 45.60 4.13
C PRO A 97 -37.07 44.94 2.85
N ARG A 98 -37.45 45.44 1.66
CA ARG A 98 -36.96 44.93 0.38
C ARG A 98 -35.48 45.22 0.17
N ASP A 99 -35.01 46.39 0.59
CA ASP A 99 -33.59 46.77 0.46
C ASP A 99 -32.71 45.95 1.40
N ARG A 100 -33.22 45.67 2.62
CA ARG A 100 -32.56 44.75 3.55
C ARG A 100 -32.44 43.34 2.98
N THR A 101 -33.51 42.81 2.40
CA THR A 101 -33.48 41.52 1.71
C THR A 101 -32.48 41.53 0.56
N ARG A 102 -32.49 42.58 -0.27
CA ARG A 102 -31.56 42.74 -1.39
C ARG A 102 -30.09 42.78 -0.94
N GLY A 103 -29.79 43.40 0.19
CA GLY A 103 -28.44 43.40 0.77
C GLY A 103 -27.98 42.03 1.22
N LEU A 104 -28.85 41.28 1.90
CA LEU A 104 -28.55 39.91 2.33
C LEU A 104 -28.42 38.96 1.13
N ASP A 105 -29.27 39.08 0.11
CA ASP A 105 -29.22 38.30 -1.13
C ASP A 105 -27.96 38.60 -1.96
N ALA A 106 -27.41 39.82 -1.86
CA ALA A 106 -26.13 40.18 -2.45
C ALA A 106 -24.92 39.53 -1.74
N GLY A 107 -25.14 38.90 -0.59
CA GLY A 107 -24.15 38.17 0.20
C GLY A 107 -23.65 38.90 1.44
N ALA A 108 -24.26 40.03 1.83
CA ALA A 108 -23.88 40.73 3.05
C ALA A 108 -24.27 39.95 4.31
N GLU A 109 -23.44 40.04 5.35
CA GLU A 109 -23.66 39.43 6.65
C GLU A 109 -24.72 40.15 7.48
N ALA A 110 -24.92 41.45 7.23
CA ALA A 110 -25.90 42.26 7.92
C ALA A 110 -26.22 43.55 7.16
N TYR A 111 -27.30 44.22 7.58
CA TYR A 111 -27.78 45.48 7.05
C TYR A 111 -28.16 46.42 8.20
N LEU A 112 -27.66 47.65 8.19
CA LEU A 112 -27.94 48.69 9.19
C LEU A 112 -28.70 49.87 8.56
N ALA A 113 -29.90 50.16 9.05
CA ALA A 113 -30.64 51.35 8.66
C ALA A 113 -30.16 52.54 9.51
N VAL A 114 -29.71 53.63 8.86
CA VAL A 114 -29.24 54.86 9.52
C VAL A 114 -30.41 55.84 9.64
N PRO A 115 -30.60 56.54 10.78
CA PRO A 115 -29.73 56.64 11.95
C PRO A 115 -29.71 55.38 12.82
N VAL A 116 -28.52 55.01 13.29
CA VAL A 116 -28.26 53.82 14.12
C VAL A 116 -27.37 54.20 15.30
N GLU A 117 -27.63 53.60 16.46
CA GLU A 117 -26.83 53.85 17.66
C GLU A 117 -25.42 53.25 17.53
N PRO A 118 -24.36 53.92 18.04
CA PRO A 118 -22.99 53.41 17.99
C PRO A 118 -22.82 51.99 18.53
N GLU A 119 -23.61 51.62 19.54
CA GLU A 119 -23.57 50.30 20.18
C GLU A 119 -24.08 49.19 19.24
N GLU A 120 -25.08 49.49 18.41
CA GLU A 120 -25.64 48.56 17.42
C GLU A 120 -24.64 48.30 16.28
N ILE A 121 -24.00 49.35 15.76
CA ILE A 121 -22.91 49.22 14.77
C ILE A 121 -21.82 48.27 15.28
N GLN A 122 -21.37 48.50 16.53
CA GLN A 122 -20.35 47.66 17.14
C GLN A 122 -20.84 46.21 17.34
N ALA A 123 -22.09 46.00 17.73
CA ALA A 123 -22.65 44.67 17.92
C ALA A 123 -22.69 43.88 16.60
N VAL A 124 -23.15 44.52 15.52
CA VAL A 124 -23.23 43.91 14.19
C VAL A 124 -21.84 43.59 13.64
N VAL A 125 -20.89 44.52 13.71
CA VAL A 125 -19.51 44.27 13.25
C VAL A 125 -18.85 43.16 14.07
N ARG A 126 -19.02 43.13 15.40
CA ARG A 126 -18.53 42.01 16.24
C ARG A 126 -19.17 40.68 15.88
N ALA A 127 -20.46 40.66 15.54
CA ALA A 127 -21.15 39.44 15.12
C ALA A 127 -20.62 38.93 13.77
N ALA A 128 -20.46 39.83 12.80
CA ALA A 128 -19.92 39.52 11.48
C ALA A 128 -18.48 38.98 11.55
N LEU A 129 -17.62 39.63 12.34
CA LEU A 129 -16.24 39.18 12.59
C LEU A 129 -16.19 37.81 13.31
N ARG A 130 -17.09 37.55 14.27
CA ARG A 130 -17.20 36.22 14.90
C ARG A 130 -17.59 35.15 13.87
N GLY A 131 -18.59 35.42 13.02
CA GLY A 131 -19.02 34.50 11.98
C GLY A 131 -17.90 34.16 10.99
N ALA A 132 -17.14 35.16 10.53
CA ALA A 132 -16.01 34.96 9.64
C ALA A 132 -14.91 34.08 10.27
N ARG A 133 -14.59 34.29 11.55
CA ARG A 133 -13.63 33.44 12.29
C ARG A 133 -14.10 32.00 12.40
N PHE A 134 -15.37 31.76 12.71
CA PHE A 134 -15.92 30.40 12.78
C PHE A 134 -15.82 29.66 11.45
N ARG A 135 -16.10 30.33 10.33
CA ARG A 135 -15.95 29.74 8.99
C ARG A 135 -14.50 29.41 8.69
N HIS A 136 -13.58 30.35 8.92
CA HIS A 136 -12.15 30.13 8.74
C HIS A 136 -11.64 28.94 9.58
N ASP A 137 -12.08 28.83 10.83
CA ASP A 137 -11.74 27.71 11.70
C ASP A 137 -12.34 26.38 11.19
N ALA A 138 -13.56 26.40 10.65
CA ALA A 138 -14.20 25.23 10.06
C ALA A 138 -13.46 24.76 8.81
N ASP A 139 -13.11 25.66 7.90
CA ASP A 139 -12.34 25.35 6.68
C ASP A 139 -10.94 24.82 7.04
N ALA A 140 -10.29 25.44 8.03
CA ALA A 140 -9.00 24.97 8.51
C ALA A 140 -9.10 23.58 9.17
N ARG A 141 -10.20 23.27 9.87
CA ARG A 141 -10.46 21.92 10.41
C ARG A 141 -10.71 20.92 9.28
N ALA A 142 -11.54 21.24 8.30
CA ALA A 142 -11.82 20.40 7.14
C ALA A 142 -10.54 20.08 6.37
N GLY A 143 -9.70 21.09 6.11
CA GLY A 143 -8.40 20.90 5.45
C GLY A 143 -7.43 20.02 6.25
N ARG A 144 -7.43 20.10 7.58
CA ARG A 144 -6.63 19.20 8.44
C ARG A 144 -7.14 17.75 8.41
N LEU A 145 -8.46 17.56 8.45
CA LEU A 145 -9.08 16.23 8.34
C LEU A 145 -8.80 15.58 6.98
N ALA A 146 -8.90 16.34 5.88
CA ALA A 146 -8.58 15.87 4.55
C ALA A 146 -7.11 15.40 4.46
N ARG A 147 -6.16 16.19 4.98
CA ARG A 147 -4.74 15.79 5.03
C ARG A 147 -4.51 14.53 5.86
N LEU A 148 -5.20 14.41 7.00
CA LEU A 148 -5.11 13.22 7.84
C LEU A 148 -5.64 11.98 7.11
N ALA A 149 -6.79 12.08 6.42
CA ALA A 149 -7.35 10.98 5.64
C ALA A 149 -6.42 10.54 4.50
N THR A 150 -5.83 11.48 3.75
CA THR A 150 -4.83 11.18 2.72
C THR A 150 -3.60 10.51 3.31
N ALA A 151 -3.08 11.02 4.44
CA ALA A 151 -1.93 10.44 5.11
C ALA A 151 -2.21 9.02 5.59
N THR A 152 -3.35 8.78 6.26
CA THR A 152 -3.75 7.45 6.73
C THR A 152 -3.85 6.46 5.57
N THR A 153 -4.43 6.87 4.43
CA THR A 153 -4.50 6.02 3.23
C THR A 153 -3.11 5.65 2.71
N ALA A 154 -2.20 6.62 2.64
CA ALA A 154 -0.82 6.38 2.21
C ALA A 154 -0.06 5.43 3.16
N LEU A 155 -0.30 5.51 4.47
CA LEU A 155 0.31 4.59 5.45
C LEU A 155 -0.11 3.14 5.20
N TYR A 156 -1.40 2.89 4.97
CA TYR A 156 -1.90 1.55 4.65
C TYR A 156 -1.52 1.04 3.26
N GLY A 157 -1.05 1.93 2.37
CA GLY A 157 -0.52 1.56 1.06
C GLY A 157 0.95 1.14 1.06
N ALA A 158 1.66 1.29 2.18
CA ALA A 158 3.08 0.91 2.27
C ALA A 158 3.24 -0.61 2.14
N SER A 159 4.22 -1.06 1.35
CA SER A 159 4.48 -2.49 1.10
C SER A 159 5.57 -3.07 1.99
N CYS A 160 6.33 -2.23 2.70
CA CYS A 160 7.34 -2.67 3.65
C CYS A 160 7.52 -1.68 4.83
N PRO A 161 8.13 -2.11 5.95
CA PRO A 161 8.31 -1.26 7.13
C PRO A 161 9.12 0.02 6.86
N GLN A 162 10.06 -0.01 5.91
CA GLN A 162 10.85 1.15 5.53
C GLN A 162 9.99 2.20 4.81
N GLU A 163 9.19 1.78 3.83
CA GLU A 163 8.25 2.65 3.13
C GLU A 163 7.22 3.25 4.09
N LEU A 164 6.75 2.46 5.06
CA LEU A 164 5.85 2.94 6.10
C LEU A 164 6.50 4.04 6.96
N ALA A 165 7.75 3.83 7.39
CA ALA A 165 8.49 4.83 8.17
C ALA A 165 8.70 6.13 7.39
N ASP A 166 9.05 6.05 6.10
CA ASP A 166 9.26 7.20 5.23
C ASP A 166 7.94 7.96 4.98
N THR A 167 6.85 7.25 4.67
CA THR A 167 5.52 7.84 4.47
C THR A 167 5.01 8.51 5.74
N ALA A 168 5.19 7.87 6.91
CA ALA A 168 4.82 8.45 8.19
C ALA A 168 5.63 9.72 8.50
N ALA A 169 6.94 9.71 8.25
CA ALA A 169 7.77 10.88 8.46
C ALA A 169 7.35 12.05 7.55
N ALA A 170 7.06 11.78 6.27
CA ALA A 170 6.57 12.78 5.34
C ALA A 170 5.21 13.37 5.78
N ALA A 171 4.27 12.51 6.21
CA ALA A 171 2.96 12.94 6.71
C ALA A 171 3.08 13.83 7.96
N VAL A 172 3.92 13.43 8.92
CA VAL A 172 4.19 14.22 10.12
C VAL A 172 4.82 15.56 9.76
N THR A 173 5.83 15.58 8.90
CA THR A 173 6.48 16.81 8.45
C THR A 173 5.53 17.75 7.73
N ALA A 174 4.64 17.23 6.88
CA ALA A 174 3.61 18.04 6.22
C ALA A 174 2.61 18.64 7.22
N LEU A 175 2.32 17.93 8.32
CA LEU A 175 1.41 18.39 9.36
C LEU A 175 2.01 19.51 10.21
N ILE A 176 3.26 19.35 10.67
CA ILE A 176 3.89 20.31 11.59
C ILE A 176 4.77 21.36 10.90
N ARG A 177 5.03 21.22 9.60
CA ARG A 177 5.94 22.06 8.79
C ARG A 177 7.38 22.12 9.34
N CYS A 178 7.80 21.07 10.03
CA CYS A 178 9.15 20.87 10.54
C CYS A 178 9.58 19.44 10.20
N ARG A 179 10.89 19.22 10.07
CA ARG A 179 11.42 17.86 9.87
C ARG A 179 11.02 16.99 11.07
N ALA A 180 10.68 15.73 10.81
CA ALA A 180 10.26 14.75 11.81
C ALA A 180 10.90 13.40 11.50
N ALA A 181 11.23 12.63 12.54
CA ALA A 181 11.73 11.26 12.40
C ALA A 181 10.64 10.27 12.83
N VAL A 182 10.60 9.11 12.19
CA VAL A 182 9.66 8.04 12.54
C VAL A 182 10.38 6.72 12.63
N TYR A 183 10.04 5.92 13.63
CA TYR A 183 10.61 4.60 13.88
C TYR A 183 9.52 3.53 13.84
N VAL A 184 9.77 2.48 13.05
CA VAL A 184 8.87 1.34 12.85
C VAL A 184 9.66 0.04 12.95
N PHE A 185 9.16 -0.94 13.71
CA PHE A 185 9.77 -2.27 13.77
C PHE A 185 9.24 -3.18 12.66
N GLY A 186 10.16 -3.84 11.95
CA GLY A 186 9.87 -4.95 11.04
C GLY A 186 9.53 -6.24 11.78
N ALA A 187 9.10 -7.26 11.03
CA ALA A 187 8.75 -8.58 11.56
C ALA A 187 9.96 -9.33 12.14
N ASP A 188 11.16 -9.07 11.63
CA ASP A 188 12.45 -9.59 12.08
C ASP A 188 13.00 -8.86 13.33
N GLY A 189 12.26 -7.86 13.85
CA GLY A 189 12.68 -7.02 14.95
C GLY A 189 13.63 -5.89 14.55
N THR A 190 13.99 -5.77 13.27
CA THR A 190 14.81 -4.67 12.77
C THR A 190 14.06 -3.35 12.89
N LEU A 191 14.75 -2.31 13.38
CA LEU A 191 14.16 -0.98 13.49
C LEU A 191 14.43 -0.17 12.22
N HIS A 192 13.37 0.26 11.56
CA HIS A 192 13.39 1.12 10.39
C HIS A 192 13.15 2.57 10.78
N ALA A 193 13.87 3.48 10.12
CA ALA A 193 13.81 4.90 10.38
C ALA A 193 13.43 5.67 9.11
N GLY A 194 12.52 6.64 9.26
CA GLY A 194 12.10 7.55 8.19
C GLY A 194 12.49 9.00 8.47
N GLY A 195 12.59 9.79 7.41
CA GLY A 195 12.95 11.21 7.48
C GLY A 195 14.45 11.43 7.74
N PRO A 196 14.86 12.41 8.58
CA PRO A 196 16.28 12.71 8.83
C PRO A 196 17.04 11.52 9.41
N ALA A 197 16.38 10.69 10.22
CA ALA A 197 16.96 9.53 10.88
C ALA A 197 17.33 8.38 9.92
N ARG A 198 16.90 8.43 8.64
CA ARG A 198 17.27 7.45 7.62
C ARG A 198 18.76 7.52 7.25
N GLY A 199 19.37 8.69 7.36
CA GLY A 199 20.79 8.91 7.05
C GLY A 199 21.75 8.52 8.18
N GLU A 200 21.21 8.10 9.33
CA GLU A 200 22.01 7.78 10.52
C GLU A 200 22.63 6.38 10.46
N PRO A 201 23.77 6.17 11.14
CA PRO A 201 24.40 4.87 11.23
C PRO A 201 23.44 3.81 11.81
N PRO A 202 23.43 2.57 11.28
CA PRO A 202 22.57 1.48 11.78
C PRO A 202 22.72 1.22 13.29
N ALA A 203 23.92 1.40 13.84
CA ALA A 203 24.18 1.25 15.28
C ALA A 203 23.41 2.28 16.13
N THR A 204 23.26 3.52 15.65
CA THR A 204 22.49 4.57 16.32
C THR A 204 21.01 4.20 16.34
N THR A 205 20.46 3.76 15.21
CA THR A 205 19.07 3.31 15.10
C THR A 205 18.80 2.07 15.96
N ALA A 206 19.72 1.10 16.00
CA ALA A 206 19.58 -0.10 16.82
C ALA A 206 19.50 0.21 18.34
N ALA A 207 20.24 1.22 18.81
CA ALA A 207 20.21 1.63 20.22
C ALA A 207 18.86 2.25 20.65
N VAL A 208 18.10 2.82 19.72
CA VAL A 208 16.77 3.42 19.98
C VAL A 208 15.72 2.34 20.30
N GLY A 209 15.81 1.17 19.66
CA GLY A 209 14.80 0.11 19.77
C GLY A 209 14.45 -0.29 21.22
N PRO A 210 15.43 -0.68 22.06
CA PRO A 210 15.19 -1.03 23.47
C PRO A 210 14.64 0.13 24.32
N LEU A 211 14.91 1.38 23.96
CA LEU A 211 14.34 2.55 24.64
C LEU A 211 12.85 2.68 24.35
N LEU A 212 12.44 2.52 23.09
CA LEU A 212 11.02 2.58 22.69
C LEU A 212 10.21 1.46 23.35
N GLN A 213 10.75 0.23 23.34
CA GLN A 213 10.10 -0.91 23.98
C GLN A 213 9.90 -0.69 25.49
N ARG A 214 10.92 -0.18 26.20
CA ARG A 214 10.81 0.17 27.63
C ARG A 214 9.83 1.31 27.88
N ALA A 215 9.80 2.33 27.02
CA ALA A 215 8.90 3.48 27.17
C ALA A 215 7.41 3.09 27.07
N MET A 216 7.13 2.00 26.35
CA MET A 216 5.79 1.43 26.14
C MET A 216 5.56 0.10 26.87
N ALA A 217 6.46 -0.32 27.77
CA ALA A 217 6.30 -1.57 28.51
C ALA A 217 4.97 -1.59 29.30
N GLY A 218 4.20 -2.66 29.13
CA GLY A 218 2.88 -2.84 29.77
C GLY A 218 1.80 -1.85 29.34
N CYS A 219 2.00 -1.10 28.25
CA CYS A 219 1.07 -0.07 27.78
C CYS A 219 0.61 -0.32 26.34
N THR A 220 -0.68 -0.14 26.07
CA THR A 220 -1.27 -0.07 24.73
C THR A 220 -1.82 1.34 24.45
N GLY A 221 -2.18 1.61 23.19
CA GLY A 221 -2.67 2.90 22.73
C GLY A 221 -1.54 3.91 22.50
N VAL A 222 -1.91 5.20 22.52
CA VAL A 222 -0.99 6.30 22.24
C VAL A 222 -0.50 6.97 23.51
N ARG A 223 0.79 7.27 23.59
CA ARG A 223 1.42 8.01 24.68
C ARG A 223 2.32 9.11 24.14
N SER A 224 2.20 10.30 24.73
CA SER A 224 3.12 11.40 24.46
C SER A 224 4.12 11.52 25.61
N ARG A 225 5.41 11.57 25.30
CA ARG A 225 6.48 11.89 26.25
C ARG A 225 7.33 13.03 25.71
N ILE A 226 7.90 13.82 26.61
CA ILE A 226 8.95 14.78 26.28
C ILE A 226 10.26 14.16 26.72
N ALA A 227 11.25 14.31 25.87
CA ALA A 227 12.51 13.64 26.00
C ALA A 227 13.61 14.70 25.80
N PRO A 228 14.33 15.06 26.87
CA PRO A 228 15.22 16.21 26.85
C PRO A 228 16.46 15.95 25.99
N ALA A 229 17.00 17.03 25.43
CA ALA A 229 18.12 17.01 24.47
C ALA A 229 19.32 16.11 24.85
N PRO A 230 19.78 16.00 26.11
CA PRO A 230 20.94 15.15 26.43
C PRO A 230 20.64 13.63 26.47
N LEU A 231 19.38 13.21 26.32
CA LEU A 231 18.99 11.79 26.45
C LEU A 231 18.77 11.06 25.11
N TRP A 232 18.93 11.73 23.96
CA TRP A 232 18.77 11.12 22.62
C TRP A 232 20.12 10.99 21.91
N PRO A 233 20.35 9.90 21.16
CA PRO A 233 21.54 9.80 20.32
C PRO A 233 21.58 10.98 19.33
N SER A 234 22.73 11.64 19.22
CA SER A 234 22.94 12.73 18.25
C SER A 234 22.63 12.23 16.82
N GLY A 235 21.95 13.06 16.01
CA GLY A 235 21.61 12.74 14.61
C GLY A 235 20.24 12.09 14.40
N VAL A 236 19.64 11.50 15.44
CA VAL A 236 18.26 10.94 15.42
C VAL A 236 17.20 12.04 15.27
N LEU A 237 17.51 13.24 15.75
CA LEU A 237 16.58 14.36 15.73
C LEU A 237 16.71 15.20 14.44
N PRO A 238 15.60 15.82 14.00
CA PRO A 238 15.61 16.80 12.92
C PRO A 238 16.27 18.13 13.33
N THR A 239 17.58 18.15 13.60
CA THR A 239 18.27 19.38 13.97
C THR A 239 19.00 19.97 12.76
N GLY A 240 18.44 21.02 12.18
CA GLY A 240 19.24 22.20 11.94
C GLY A 240 19.08 23.07 13.19
N GLU A 241 20.19 23.34 13.89
CA GLU A 241 20.32 24.17 15.11
C GLU A 241 19.82 23.57 16.45
N GLU A 242 20.81 23.27 17.31
CA GLU A 242 20.90 23.31 18.79
C GLU A 242 19.68 22.97 19.69
N ASP A 243 19.86 21.93 20.54
CA ASP A 243 19.34 21.77 21.91
C ASP A 243 17.85 22.05 22.19
N GLY A 244 16.96 21.42 21.42
CA GLY A 244 15.52 21.37 21.73
C GLY A 244 15.06 20.04 22.29
N ASP A 245 14.23 20.06 23.35
CA ASP A 245 13.49 18.87 23.79
C ASP A 245 12.66 18.25 22.65
N ALA A 246 12.64 16.92 22.59
CA ALA A 246 11.89 16.17 21.60
C ALA A 246 10.57 15.65 22.19
N ARG A 247 9.49 15.75 21.41
CA ARG A 247 8.24 15.07 21.70
C ARG A 247 8.21 13.73 20.99
N LEU A 248 8.05 12.68 21.77
CA LEU A 248 7.82 11.32 21.32
C LEU A 248 6.33 11.05 21.35
N MET A 249 5.76 10.69 20.20
CA MET A 249 4.44 10.09 20.11
C MET A 249 4.61 8.60 19.89
N LEU A 250 4.45 7.84 20.96
CA LEU A 250 4.57 6.40 20.98
C LEU A 250 3.19 5.80 20.78
N ALA A 251 3.05 4.82 19.90
CA ALA A 251 1.79 4.10 19.73
C ALA A 251 2.05 2.59 19.69
N ARG A 252 1.15 1.84 20.31
CA ARG A 252 1.15 0.38 20.28
C ARG A 252 -0.29 -0.10 20.16
N SER A 253 -0.59 -0.88 19.13
CA SER A 253 -1.95 -1.41 18.89
C SER A 253 -2.34 -2.49 19.90
N HIS A 254 -1.50 -3.52 20.07
CA HIS A 254 -1.70 -4.63 21.02
C HIS A 254 -0.49 -4.86 21.92
N ALA A 255 -0.65 -5.52 23.06
CA ALA A 255 0.41 -5.71 24.05
C ALA A 255 1.68 -6.38 23.48
N ASP A 256 1.48 -7.36 22.61
CA ASP A 256 2.54 -8.16 21.95
C ASP A 256 3.17 -7.47 20.74
N GLN A 257 2.59 -6.36 20.27
CA GLN A 257 3.10 -5.63 19.13
C GLN A 257 4.21 -4.66 19.56
N PRO A 258 5.30 -4.52 18.77
CA PRO A 258 6.30 -3.51 19.03
C PRO A 258 5.71 -2.10 18.82
N PRO A 259 6.14 -1.11 19.63
CA PRO A 259 5.63 0.24 19.50
C PRO A 259 6.25 0.94 18.27
N VAL A 260 5.48 1.84 17.66
CA VAL A 260 6.02 2.84 16.72
C VAL A 260 6.30 4.14 17.47
N CYS A 261 7.19 4.98 16.94
CA CYS A 261 7.52 6.26 17.54
C CYS A 261 7.62 7.36 16.49
N LEU A 262 6.81 8.41 16.65
CA LEU A 262 6.98 9.67 15.91
C LEU A 262 7.78 10.64 16.78
N VAL A 263 8.81 11.23 16.23
CA VAL A 263 9.70 12.15 16.92
C VAL A 263 9.61 13.52 16.26
N THR A 264 9.23 14.52 17.06
CA THR A 264 8.96 15.89 16.61
C THR A 264 9.55 16.90 17.59
N PRO A 265 9.93 18.11 17.15
CA PRO A 265 10.35 19.15 18.08
C PRO A 265 9.19 19.61 18.97
N VAL A 266 9.45 19.86 20.26
CA VAL A 266 8.42 20.32 21.22
C VAL A 266 7.80 21.65 20.80
N HIS A 267 8.60 22.59 20.27
CA HIS A 267 8.12 23.91 19.85
C HIS A 267 7.07 23.83 18.72
N ALA A 268 7.16 22.83 17.83
CA ALA A 268 6.21 22.62 16.73
C ALA A 268 4.90 21.93 17.19
N THR A 269 4.84 21.48 18.45
CA THR A 269 3.75 20.63 18.97
C THR A 269 3.08 21.19 20.23
N GLY A 270 3.21 22.50 20.49
CA GLY A 270 2.57 23.16 21.62
C GLY A 270 1.03 23.15 21.58
N ASN A 271 0.44 23.15 20.37
CA ASN A 271 -1.01 23.16 20.19
C ASN A 271 -1.65 21.77 20.51
N PRO A 272 -2.66 21.69 21.42
CA PRO A 272 -3.39 20.46 21.69
C PRO A 272 -3.99 19.78 20.46
N HIS A 273 -4.47 20.54 19.47
CA HIS A 273 -5.04 19.99 18.24
C HIS A 273 -3.96 19.30 17.39
N THR A 274 -2.77 19.90 17.27
CA THR A 274 -1.64 19.28 16.58
C THR A 274 -1.24 17.98 17.27
N ARG A 275 -1.23 17.95 18.61
CA ARG A 275 -0.93 16.73 19.38
C ARG A 275 -1.96 15.62 19.15
N ALA A 276 -3.24 15.96 19.06
CA ALA A 276 -4.29 14.99 18.75
C ALA A 276 -4.13 14.41 17.33
N LEU A 277 -3.80 15.25 16.33
CA LEU A 277 -3.55 14.78 14.97
C LEU A 277 -2.29 13.89 14.89
N LEU A 278 -1.22 14.23 15.62
CA LEU A 278 -0.04 13.39 15.73
C LEU A 278 -0.34 12.06 16.43
N ALA A 279 -1.21 12.05 17.43
CA ALA A 279 -1.64 10.83 18.10
C ALA A 279 -2.37 9.89 17.13
N HIS A 280 -3.29 10.44 16.32
CA HIS A 280 -3.97 9.67 15.28
C HIS A 280 -3.02 9.14 14.20
N LEU A 281 -2.03 9.94 13.76
CA LEU A 281 -1.01 9.45 12.84
C LEU A 281 -0.15 8.34 13.45
N ALA A 282 0.19 8.44 14.74
CA ALA A 282 0.96 7.41 15.43
C ALA A 282 0.16 6.10 15.53
N GLU A 283 -1.12 6.20 15.86
CA GLU A 283 -2.04 5.05 15.90
C GLU A 283 -2.21 4.41 14.52
N ALA A 284 -2.47 5.20 13.48
CA ALA A 284 -2.55 4.70 12.11
C ALA A 284 -1.24 4.04 11.64
N THR A 285 -0.08 4.60 12.01
CA THR A 285 1.22 4.01 11.71
C THR A 285 1.41 2.67 12.46
N ALA A 286 0.95 2.58 13.71
CA ALA A 286 1.02 1.34 14.49
C ALA A 286 0.18 0.22 13.87
N LEU A 287 -1.05 0.53 13.45
CA LEU A 287 -1.96 -0.41 12.79
C LEU A 287 -1.45 -0.84 11.42
N ALA A 288 -0.91 0.09 10.61
CA ALA A 288 -0.27 -0.25 9.35
C ALA A 288 0.97 -1.14 9.55
N ALA A 289 1.78 -0.88 10.58
CA ALA A 289 2.93 -1.70 10.91
C ALA A 289 2.54 -3.12 11.37
N GLU A 290 1.41 -3.24 12.08
CA GLU A 290 0.85 -4.54 12.46
C GLU A 290 0.37 -5.32 11.25
N SER A 291 -0.36 -4.68 10.32
CA SER A 291 -0.80 -5.33 9.08
C SER A 291 0.38 -5.86 8.26
N LEU A 292 1.46 -5.08 8.14
CA LEU A 292 2.70 -5.52 7.47
C LEU A 292 3.35 -6.72 8.17
N ARG A 293 3.34 -6.76 9.51
CA ARG A 293 3.88 -7.90 10.25
C ARG A 293 3.00 -9.15 10.12
N SER A 294 1.67 -9.01 10.20
CA SER A 294 0.74 -10.14 10.00
C SER A 294 0.95 -10.76 8.62
N ALA A 295 1.02 -9.93 7.57
CA ALA A 295 1.28 -10.40 6.21
C ALA A 295 2.64 -11.11 6.08
N ALA A 296 3.68 -10.60 6.75
CA ALA A 296 4.99 -11.24 6.76
C ALA A 296 5.00 -12.58 7.51
N GLU A 297 4.28 -12.67 8.64
CA GLU A 297 4.13 -13.89 9.43
C GLU A 297 3.31 -14.95 8.70
N GLU A 298 2.17 -14.58 8.13
CA GLU A 298 1.35 -15.46 7.28
C GLU A 298 2.18 -16.02 6.12
N ARG A 299 2.95 -15.15 5.44
CA ARG A 299 3.87 -15.58 4.37
C ARG A 299 4.95 -16.53 4.88
N HIS A 300 5.52 -16.28 6.05
CA HIS A 300 6.52 -17.14 6.65
C HIS A 300 5.96 -18.53 7.01
N ILE A 301 4.75 -18.57 7.58
CA ILE A 301 4.03 -19.81 7.89
C ILE A 301 3.73 -20.59 6.61
N ALA A 302 3.16 -19.94 5.59
CA ALA A 302 2.85 -20.56 4.31
C ALA A 302 4.09 -21.20 3.66
N LEU A 303 5.19 -20.45 3.55
CA LEU A 303 6.45 -20.96 3.00
C LEU A 303 7.05 -22.11 3.83
N THR A 304 6.90 -22.07 5.15
CA THR A 304 7.39 -23.13 6.05
C THR A 304 6.57 -24.41 5.88
N LEU A 305 5.24 -24.31 5.82
CA LEU A 305 4.35 -25.44 5.55
C LEU A 305 4.62 -26.05 4.18
N GLN A 306 4.71 -25.22 3.13
CA GLN A 306 5.00 -25.67 1.77
C GLN A 306 6.33 -26.44 1.68
N ARG A 307 7.39 -25.92 2.32
CA ARG A 307 8.68 -26.61 2.42
C ARG A 307 8.59 -27.94 3.17
N SER A 308 7.70 -28.04 4.17
CA SER A 308 7.47 -29.28 4.91
C SER A 308 6.78 -30.36 4.08
N PHE A 309 5.94 -29.95 3.13
CA PHE A 309 5.22 -30.85 2.24
C PHE A 309 6.15 -31.48 1.20
N LEU A 310 7.16 -30.76 0.71
CA LEU A 310 8.05 -31.20 -0.37
C LEU A 310 9.24 -32.06 0.09
N PRO A 311 9.83 -32.91 -0.76
CA PRO A 311 11.03 -33.65 -0.41
C PRO A 311 12.19 -32.69 -0.09
N GLN A 312 12.85 -32.90 1.04
CA GLN A 312 13.96 -32.05 1.51
C GLN A 312 15.30 -32.34 0.80
N HIS A 313 15.41 -33.47 0.09
CA HIS A 313 16.65 -33.91 -0.54
C HIS A 313 16.41 -34.20 -2.02
N GLN A 314 17.43 -33.94 -2.85
CA GLN A 314 17.38 -34.34 -4.26
C GLN A 314 17.24 -35.86 -4.37
N PRO A 315 16.34 -36.35 -5.25
CA PRO A 315 16.14 -37.78 -5.45
C PRO A 315 17.41 -38.40 -6.04
N ARG A 316 17.86 -39.51 -5.46
CA ARG A 316 18.94 -40.34 -6.02
C ARG A 316 18.31 -41.54 -6.71
N LEU A 317 18.31 -41.53 -8.04
CA LEU A 317 17.73 -42.60 -8.85
C LEU A 317 18.84 -43.40 -9.54
N PRO A 318 18.99 -44.72 -9.27
CA PRO A 318 19.99 -45.54 -9.95
C PRO A 318 19.82 -45.53 -11.47
N GLY A 319 20.90 -45.30 -12.21
CA GLY A 319 20.88 -45.27 -13.68
C GLY A 319 20.38 -43.96 -14.31
N ALA A 320 20.13 -42.92 -13.50
CA ALA A 320 19.74 -41.61 -13.98
C ALA A 320 20.36 -40.45 -13.17
N ASP A 321 20.73 -39.39 -13.88
CA ASP A 321 21.05 -38.08 -13.30
C ASP A 321 19.75 -37.26 -13.23
N VAL A 322 19.34 -36.85 -12.03
CA VAL A 322 18.05 -36.18 -11.79
C VAL A 322 18.27 -34.87 -11.06
N ALA A 323 17.73 -33.79 -11.63
CA ALA A 323 17.66 -32.49 -10.98
C ALA A 323 16.20 -32.07 -10.83
N VAL A 324 15.84 -31.64 -9.62
CA VAL A 324 14.55 -31.02 -9.35
C VAL A 324 14.77 -29.62 -8.81
N ARG A 325 13.90 -28.70 -9.23
CA ARG A 325 13.76 -27.39 -8.62
C ARG A 325 12.30 -27.14 -8.32
N TYR A 326 12.05 -26.68 -7.10
CA TYR A 326 10.77 -26.17 -6.69
C TYR A 326 10.93 -24.71 -6.28
N VAL A 327 10.16 -23.80 -6.87
CA VAL A 327 10.21 -22.38 -6.51
C VAL A 327 8.82 -21.89 -6.16
N PRO A 328 8.57 -21.46 -4.91
CA PRO A 328 7.26 -21.03 -4.51
C PRO A 328 6.89 -19.64 -5.06
N ALA A 329 5.60 -19.36 -5.20
CA ALA A 329 5.09 -18.08 -5.66
C ALA A 329 5.54 -16.91 -4.75
N SER A 330 5.96 -15.80 -5.35
CA SER A 330 6.74 -14.77 -4.64
C SER A 330 5.90 -13.66 -3.96
N THR A 331 4.58 -13.62 -4.17
CA THR A 331 3.79 -12.41 -3.91
C THR A 331 2.71 -12.54 -2.84
N ARG A 332 2.24 -13.75 -2.51
CA ARG A 332 1.14 -13.95 -1.53
C ARG A 332 1.49 -14.97 -0.46
N ALA A 333 0.78 -14.92 0.67
CA ALA A 333 0.84 -15.91 1.75
C ALA A 333 0.03 -17.18 1.41
N GLU A 334 0.10 -17.59 0.14
CA GLU A 334 -0.63 -18.70 -0.44
C GLU A 334 0.32 -19.92 -0.52
N ILE A 335 -0.24 -21.13 -0.58
CA ILE A 335 0.52 -22.38 -0.68
C ILE A 335 0.12 -23.05 -1.99
N GLY A 336 1.13 -23.45 -2.77
CA GLY A 336 0.93 -24.06 -4.08
C GLY A 336 0.31 -25.44 -4.11
N GLY A 337 -0.42 -25.69 -5.19
CA GLY A 337 -0.90 -27.01 -5.61
C GLY A 337 0.16 -27.85 -6.33
N ASP A 338 1.24 -27.23 -6.80
CA ASP A 338 2.35 -27.88 -7.50
C ASP A 338 3.06 -28.95 -6.66
N PHE A 339 3.35 -30.09 -7.27
CA PHE A 339 4.19 -31.13 -6.71
C PHE A 339 4.97 -31.90 -7.77
N TYR A 340 5.96 -32.64 -7.29
CA TYR A 340 6.70 -33.59 -8.11
C TYR A 340 6.86 -34.93 -7.40
N THR A 341 7.09 -35.98 -8.19
CA THR A 341 7.49 -37.29 -7.72
C THR A 341 8.75 -37.75 -8.45
N ALA A 342 9.63 -38.43 -7.74
CA ALA A 342 10.85 -39.03 -8.28
C ALA A 342 11.26 -40.17 -7.34
N LEU A 343 10.83 -41.38 -7.67
CA LEU A 343 10.90 -42.54 -6.78
C LEU A 343 11.48 -43.74 -7.53
N PRO A 344 12.38 -44.52 -6.93
CA PRO A 344 12.66 -45.86 -7.42
C PRO A 344 11.45 -46.75 -7.11
N THR A 345 11.10 -47.60 -8.07
CA THR A 345 10.07 -48.64 -7.97
C THR A 345 10.70 -49.99 -8.34
N PRO A 346 10.06 -51.13 -8.01
CA PRO A 346 10.56 -52.44 -8.43
C PRO A 346 10.75 -52.59 -9.95
N ASP A 347 10.03 -51.80 -10.76
CA ASP A 347 10.00 -51.91 -12.22
C ASP A 347 10.70 -50.76 -12.95
N GLY A 348 11.36 -49.85 -12.22
CA GLY A 348 12.10 -48.73 -12.80
C GLY A 348 11.98 -47.44 -11.99
N LEU A 349 12.14 -46.32 -12.68
CA LEU A 349 12.11 -44.98 -12.11
C LEU A 349 10.75 -44.34 -12.42
N LEU A 350 9.97 -44.04 -11.38
CA LEU A 350 8.72 -43.28 -11.52
C LEU A 350 9.01 -41.80 -11.25
N VAL A 351 8.84 -40.97 -12.28
CA VAL A 351 8.93 -39.52 -12.19
C VAL A 351 7.62 -38.88 -12.61
N GLY A 352 7.36 -37.66 -12.12
CA GLY A 352 6.19 -36.91 -12.52
C GLY A 352 6.09 -35.55 -11.89
N VAL A 353 5.22 -34.74 -12.46
CA VAL A 353 4.83 -33.41 -11.98
C VAL A 353 3.32 -33.33 -12.05
N GLY A 354 2.73 -32.57 -11.15
CA GLY A 354 1.31 -32.31 -11.14
C GLY A 354 1.02 -31.02 -10.42
N ASP A 355 -0.19 -30.51 -10.67
CA ASP A 355 -0.68 -29.29 -10.07
C ASP A 355 -2.16 -29.48 -9.69
N VAL A 356 -2.50 -29.05 -8.47
CA VAL A 356 -3.88 -29.04 -7.98
C VAL A 356 -4.43 -27.65 -8.19
N VAL A 357 -5.60 -27.55 -8.82
CA VAL A 357 -6.20 -26.25 -9.13
C VAL A 357 -6.39 -25.41 -7.86
N GLY A 358 -5.79 -24.22 -7.88
CA GLY A 358 -5.89 -23.24 -6.81
C GLY A 358 -4.64 -23.18 -5.89
N HIS A 359 -4.53 -22.09 -5.14
CA HIS A 359 -3.33 -21.76 -4.36
C HIS A 359 -3.69 -21.49 -2.89
N SER A 360 -4.27 -22.49 -2.21
CA SER A 360 -4.77 -22.39 -0.83
C SER A 360 -4.27 -23.51 0.06
N LEU A 361 -4.50 -23.41 1.38
CA LEU A 361 -4.19 -24.52 2.31
C LEU A 361 -4.96 -25.80 1.95
N ASP A 362 -6.18 -25.67 1.42
CA ASP A 362 -6.98 -26.82 0.98
C ASP A 362 -6.36 -27.47 -0.26
N ALA A 363 -5.97 -26.68 -1.27
CA ALA A 363 -5.28 -27.17 -2.46
C ALA A 363 -3.94 -27.86 -2.10
N ALA A 364 -3.18 -27.27 -1.18
CA ALA A 364 -1.95 -27.86 -0.65
C ALA A 364 -2.20 -29.19 0.08
N THR A 365 -3.31 -29.31 0.81
CA THR A 365 -3.70 -30.56 1.48
C THR A 365 -4.00 -31.65 0.45
N VAL A 366 -4.78 -31.34 -0.58
CA VAL A 366 -5.07 -32.26 -1.69
C VAL A 366 -3.79 -32.67 -2.42
N MET A 367 -2.89 -31.73 -2.68
CA MET A 367 -1.57 -31.99 -3.27
C MET A 367 -0.76 -32.99 -2.44
N VAL A 368 -0.70 -32.79 -1.11
CA VAL A 368 0.00 -33.68 -0.19
C VAL A 368 -0.62 -35.08 -0.23
N GLU A 369 -1.94 -35.18 -0.20
CA GLU A 369 -2.65 -36.45 -0.28
C GLU A 369 -2.41 -37.17 -1.60
N LEU A 370 -2.53 -36.49 -2.74
CA LEU A 370 -2.23 -37.04 -4.07
C LEU A 370 -0.82 -37.59 -4.12
N ARG A 371 0.17 -36.82 -3.66
CA ARG A 371 1.56 -37.25 -3.70
C ARG A 371 1.84 -38.44 -2.79
N HIS A 372 1.26 -38.48 -1.59
CA HIS A 372 1.44 -39.60 -0.67
C HIS A 372 0.68 -40.85 -1.13
N ALA A 373 -0.52 -40.69 -1.67
CA ALA A 373 -1.28 -41.76 -2.30
C ALA A 373 -0.53 -42.34 -3.50
N LEU A 374 0.04 -41.49 -4.37
CA LEU A 374 0.86 -41.93 -5.49
C LEU A 374 2.05 -42.75 -5.01
N ARG A 375 2.77 -42.29 -3.97
CA ARG A 375 3.89 -43.03 -3.38
C ARG A 375 3.44 -44.37 -2.80
N ALA A 376 2.28 -44.42 -2.15
CA ALA A 376 1.72 -45.66 -1.61
C ALA A 376 1.34 -46.63 -2.75
N TYR A 377 0.59 -46.17 -3.76
CA TYR A 377 0.17 -46.98 -4.90
C TYR A 377 1.35 -47.49 -5.73
N ALA A 378 2.39 -46.68 -5.92
CA ALA A 378 3.60 -47.05 -6.66
C ALA A 378 4.47 -48.12 -5.95
N THR A 379 4.12 -48.54 -4.73
CA THR A 379 4.82 -49.64 -4.04
C THR A 379 4.51 -50.98 -4.71
N ASP A 380 3.26 -51.18 -5.17
CA ASP A 380 2.78 -52.45 -5.72
C ASP A 380 2.29 -52.35 -7.17
N GLU A 381 2.03 -51.14 -7.67
CA GLU A 381 1.49 -50.91 -9.01
C GLU A 381 2.58 -50.48 -10.00
N ARG A 382 2.55 -51.10 -11.19
CA ARG A 382 3.58 -50.99 -12.23
C ARG A 382 3.10 -50.26 -13.46
N ASP A 383 1.81 -49.95 -13.53
CA ASP A 383 1.20 -49.30 -14.68
C ASP A 383 0.82 -47.84 -14.36
N PRO A 384 1.44 -46.85 -15.04
CA PRO A 384 1.05 -45.45 -14.94
C PRO A 384 -0.44 -45.20 -15.16
N ALA A 385 -1.10 -45.97 -16.04
CA ALA A 385 -2.54 -45.84 -16.28
C ALA A 385 -3.36 -46.23 -15.04
N VAL A 386 -2.93 -47.28 -14.32
CA VAL A 386 -3.62 -47.72 -13.11
C VAL A 386 -3.38 -46.72 -11.98
N LEU A 387 -2.16 -46.18 -11.86
CA LEU A 387 -1.84 -45.12 -10.89
C LEU A 387 -2.74 -43.89 -11.09
N VAL A 388 -2.84 -43.40 -12.33
CA VAL A 388 -3.71 -42.27 -12.70
C VAL A 388 -5.17 -42.56 -12.33
N ARG A 389 -5.72 -43.73 -12.70
CA ARG A 389 -7.10 -44.10 -12.34
C ARG A 389 -7.34 -44.19 -10.84
N ARG A 390 -6.38 -44.71 -10.06
CA ARG A 390 -6.51 -44.78 -8.60
C ARG A 390 -6.50 -43.39 -7.97
N LEU A 391 -5.65 -42.49 -8.47
CA LEU A 391 -5.61 -41.09 -8.01
C LEU A 391 -6.88 -40.32 -8.39
N ASP A 392 -7.37 -40.48 -9.62
CA ASP A 392 -8.64 -39.89 -10.07
C ASP A 392 -9.81 -40.37 -9.18
N ARG A 393 -9.86 -41.67 -8.88
CA ARG A 393 -10.87 -42.24 -7.97
C ARG A 393 -10.74 -41.73 -6.54
N MET A 394 -9.52 -41.56 -6.05
CA MET A 394 -9.25 -41.00 -4.72
C MET A 394 -9.77 -39.55 -4.64
N LEU A 395 -9.47 -38.71 -5.63
CA LEU A 395 -9.96 -37.33 -5.69
C LEU A 395 -11.48 -37.29 -5.69
N GLN A 396 -12.16 -38.06 -6.55
CA GLN A 396 -13.63 -38.08 -6.55
C GLN A 396 -14.26 -38.51 -5.22
N LEU A 397 -13.58 -39.40 -4.50
CA LEU A 397 -14.12 -39.96 -3.25
C LEU A 397 -13.95 -39.01 -2.06
N TYR A 398 -12.79 -38.35 -1.97
CA TYR A 398 -12.42 -37.54 -0.80
C TYR A 398 -12.47 -36.04 -1.05
N HIS A 399 -12.31 -35.60 -2.31
CA HIS A 399 -12.22 -34.20 -2.74
C HIS A 399 -13.03 -33.94 -4.03
N PRO A 400 -14.37 -34.10 -4.01
CA PRO A 400 -15.20 -34.07 -5.22
C PRO A 400 -15.20 -32.73 -5.98
N GLU A 401 -14.84 -31.63 -5.32
CA GLU A 401 -14.74 -30.29 -5.92
C GLU A 401 -13.33 -29.97 -6.42
N ALA A 402 -12.35 -30.85 -6.16
CA ALA A 402 -10.96 -30.63 -6.54
C ALA A 402 -10.63 -31.32 -7.87
N THR A 403 -9.86 -30.63 -8.70
CA THR A 403 -9.27 -31.18 -9.92
C THR A 403 -7.77 -30.98 -9.90
N ALA A 404 -7.04 -31.87 -10.56
CA ALA A 404 -5.60 -31.78 -10.66
C ALA A 404 -5.11 -32.19 -12.05
N THR A 405 -4.04 -31.54 -12.50
CA THR A 405 -3.23 -32.00 -13.61
C THR A 405 -2.14 -32.95 -13.11
N LEU A 406 -1.77 -33.96 -13.90
CA LEU A 406 -0.67 -34.85 -13.55
C LEU A 406 -0.03 -35.47 -14.80
N CYS A 407 1.29 -35.40 -14.92
CA CYS A 407 2.04 -36.20 -15.89
C CYS A 407 2.99 -37.16 -15.15
N LEU A 408 2.86 -38.46 -15.41
CA LEU A 408 3.70 -39.52 -14.88
C LEU A 408 4.50 -40.21 -15.99
N ALA A 409 5.76 -40.50 -15.74
CA ALA A 409 6.59 -41.35 -16.57
C ALA A 409 7.23 -42.46 -15.72
N LEU A 410 6.96 -43.72 -16.09
CA LEU A 410 7.68 -44.88 -15.57
C LEU A 410 8.76 -45.27 -16.58
N ILE A 411 10.01 -45.22 -16.16
CA ILE A 411 11.18 -45.38 -17.02
C ILE A 411 11.98 -46.58 -16.55
N ASP A 412 12.19 -47.56 -17.42
CA ASP A 412 13.17 -48.61 -17.19
C ASP A 412 14.59 -48.05 -17.48
N PRO A 413 15.46 -47.89 -16.47
CA PRO A 413 16.77 -47.29 -16.66
C PRO A 413 17.77 -48.19 -17.39
N LEU A 414 17.49 -49.49 -17.52
CA LEU A 414 18.35 -50.45 -18.22
C LEU A 414 18.17 -50.36 -19.73
N VAL A 415 16.92 -50.39 -20.17
CA VAL A 415 16.59 -50.42 -21.61
C VAL A 415 16.09 -49.08 -22.13
N GLY A 416 15.86 -48.08 -21.26
CA GLY A 416 15.39 -46.74 -21.62
C GLY A 416 13.92 -46.67 -22.04
N ARG A 417 13.14 -47.72 -21.77
CA ARG A 417 11.72 -47.76 -22.13
C ARG A 417 10.91 -46.90 -21.16
N ALA A 418 10.25 -45.88 -21.68
CA ALA A 418 9.38 -44.99 -20.91
C ALA A 418 7.90 -45.24 -21.24
N ARG A 419 7.06 -45.29 -20.21
CA ARG A 419 5.60 -45.30 -20.30
C ARG A 419 5.07 -44.03 -19.65
N ILE A 420 4.40 -43.19 -20.41
CA ILE A 420 3.95 -41.87 -19.97
C ILE A 420 2.42 -41.82 -19.93
N ALA A 421 1.86 -41.45 -18.79
CA ALA A 421 0.44 -41.15 -18.66
C ALA A 421 0.28 -39.66 -18.31
N ASN A 422 -0.54 -38.95 -19.09
CA ASN A 422 -0.80 -37.53 -18.90
C ASN A 422 -2.29 -37.30 -18.64
N ALA A 423 -2.59 -36.68 -17.50
CA ALA A 423 -3.91 -36.28 -17.05
C ALA A 423 -4.00 -34.75 -17.07
N GLY A 424 -4.19 -34.17 -18.25
CA GLY A 424 -4.42 -32.74 -18.45
C GLY A 424 -3.20 -31.82 -18.23
N HIS A 425 -2.01 -32.36 -18.00
CA HIS A 425 -0.80 -31.57 -17.73
C HIS A 425 -0.03 -31.22 -19.01
N ILE A 426 0.94 -30.30 -18.88
CA ILE A 426 1.87 -29.99 -19.97
C ILE A 426 2.66 -31.26 -20.34
N PRO A 427 2.68 -31.66 -21.63
CA PRO A 427 3.42 -32.85 -22.03
C PRO A 427 4.92 -32.72 -21.74
N PRO A 428 5.61 -33.83 -21.44
CA PRO A 428 7.04 -33.78 -21.17
C PRO A 428 7.83 -33.48 -22.45
N LEU A 429 8.89 -32.69 -22.30
CA LEU A 429 9.82 -32.37 -23.37
C LEU A 429 10.97 -33.38 -23.37
N VAL A 430 11.29 -33.95 -24.54
CA VAL A 430 12.47 -34.79 -24.71
C VAL A 430 13.55 -33.99 -25.43
N VAL A 431 14.74 -33.96 -24.85
CA VAL A 431 15.94 -33.35 -25.42
C VAL A 431 16.94 -34.46 -25.73
N PRO A 432 16.97 -34.97 -26.97
CA PRO A 432 17.93 -36.00 -27.36
C PRO A 432 19.37 -35.49 -27.28
N ARG A 433 20.34 -36.38 -27.06
CA ARG A 433 21.77 -36.01 -27.16
C ARG A 433 22.15 -35.57 -28.59
N GLY A 434 21.45 -36.10 -29.59
CA GLY A 434 21.52 -35.69 -30.98
C GLY A 434 20.18 -35.94 -31.65
N GLY A 435 19.57 -34.89 -32.21
CA GLY A 435 18.23 -34.95 -32.78
C GLY A 435 17.46 -33.67 -32.54
N GLU A 436 16.19 -33.69 -32.90
CA GLU A 436 15.27 -32.59 -32.66
C GLU A 436 14.67 -32.70 -31.25
N THR A 437 14.68 -31.58 -30.53
CA THR A 437 14.04 -31.45 -29.22
C THR A 437 12.55 -31.19 -29.43
N ASP A 438 11.68 -32.03 -28.87
CA ASP A 438 10.25 -31.89 -29.05
C ASP A 438 9.44 -32.40 -27.84
N TYR A 439 8.20 -31.91 -27.74
CA TYR A 439 7.23 -32.37 -26.75
C TYR A 439 6.63 -33.71 -27.17
N LEU A 440 6.39 -34.61 -26.22
CA LEU A 440 5.66 -35.83 -26.52
C LEU A 440 4.18 -35.53 -26.80
N ASP A 441 3.62 -36.12 -27.85
CA ASP A 441 2.17 -36.05 -28.15
C ASP A 441 1.40 -36.98 -27.21
N VAL A 442 1.25 -36.55 -25.95
CA VAL A 442 0.59 -37.31 -24.88
C VAL A 442 -0.35 -36.40 -24.09
N HIS A 443 -1.63 -36.74 -24.09
CA HIS A 443 -2.71 -35.93 -23.51
C HIS A 443 -3.76 -36.82 -22.83
N GLY A 444 -4.57 -36.21 -21.97
CA GLY A 444 -5.69 -36.87 -21.30
C GLY A 444 -6.52 -35.87 -20.48
N PRO A 445 -7.67 -36.27 -19.94
CA PRO A 445 -8.49 -35.41 -19.09
C PRO A 445 -7.80 -35.12 -17.75
N LEU A 446 -8.21 -34.05 -17.08
CA LEU A 446 -7.80 -33.73 -15.71
C LEU A 446 -8.26 -34.84 -14.74
N LEU A 447 -7.51 -35.03 -13.66
CA LEU A 447 -7.97 -35.85 -12.53
C LEU A 447 -9.14 -35.15 -11.82
N GLY A 448 -10.04 -35.94 -11.24
CA GLY A 448 -11.23 -35.49 -10.51
C GLY A 448 -12.50 -35.49 -11.34
N LEU A 449 -12.39 -35.58 -12.68
CA LEU A 449 -13.55 -35.50 -13.59
C LEU A 449 -14.27 -36.84 -13.81
N GLY A 450 -13.64 -37.98 -13.46
CA GLY A 450 -14.22 -39.30 -13.71
C GLY A 450 -14.34 -39.68 -15.17
N LEU A 451 -13.49 -39.09 -16.00
CA LEU A 451 -13.37 -39.43 -17.41
C LEU A 451 -12.31 -40.52 -17.61
N ASP A 452 -12.49 -41.34 -18.64
CA ASP A 452 -11.51 -42.37 -18.98
C ASP A 452 -10.20 -41.73 -19.46
N HIS A 453 -9.08 -42.19 -18.89
CA HIS A 453 -7.75 -41.78 -19.32
C HIS A 453 -7.22 -42.70 -20.43
N PRO A 454 -6.54 -42.15 -21.47
CA PRO A 454 -5.91 -42.94 -22.52
C PRO A 454 -4.85 -43.91 -22.00
N ASP A 455 -4.53 -44.91 -22.82
CA ASP A 455 -3.40 -45.81 -22.55
C ASP A 455 -2.07 -45.05 -22.52
N PRO A 456 -1.10 -45.46 -21.67
CA PRO A 456 0.17 -44.77 -21.56
C PRO A 456 0.94 -44.74 -22.88
N TYR A 457 1.37 -43.55 -23.29
CA TYR A 457 2.23 -43.34 -24.43
C TYR A 457 3.58 -44.03 -24.19
N ARG A 458 4.09 -44.72 -25.22
CA ARG A 458 5.35 -45.46 -25.14
C ARG A 458 6.43 -44.70 -25.88
N HIS A 459 7.52 -44.40 -25.19
CA HIS A 459 8.67 -43.72 -25.77
C HIS A 459 9.96 -44.47 -25.44
N GLN A 460 10.95 -44.36 -26.32
CA GLN A 460 12.26 -44.96 -26.15
C GLN A 460 13.28 -43.86 -25.90
N LEU A 461 13.74 -43.73 -24.66
CA LEU A 461 14.80 -42.79 -24.29
C LEU A 461 16.16 -43.47 -24.52
N ALA A 462 17.07 -42.79 -25.21
CA ALA A 462 18.45 -43.23 -25.34
C ALA A 462 19.30 -42.77 -24.15
N SER A 463 20.45 -43.43 -23.95
CA SER A 463 21.42 -42.96 -22.95
C SER A 463 21.92 -41.56 -23.32
N GLY A 464 21.85 -40.64 -22.35
CA GLY A 464 22.21 -39.23 -22.51
C GLY A 464 21.03 -38.30 -22.82
N ASP A 465 19.88 -38.84 -23.23
CA ASP A 465 18.66 -38.06 -23.47
C ASP A 465 18.13 -37.48 -22.16
N VAL A 466 17.53 -36.29 -22.25
CA VAL A 466 16.91 -35.61 -21.10
C VAL A 466 15.40 -35.60 -21.28
N LEU A 467 14.68 -36.12 -20.29
CA LEU A 467 13.25 -35.90 -20.10
C LEU A 467 13.06 -34.70 -19.17
N LEU A 468 12.34 -33.69 -19.63
CA LEU A 468 12.05 -32.46 -18.91
C LEU A 468 10.55 -32.35 -18.67
N MET A 469 10.15 -32.13 -17.41
CA MET A 469 8.77 -31.94 -17.00
C MET A 469 8.66 -30.64 -16.21
N VAL A 470 7.62 -29.87 -16.49
CA VAL A 470 7.40 -28.53 -15.93
C VAL A 470 5.94 -28.33 -15.60
N THR A 471 5.66 -27.65 -14.50
CA THR A 471 4.35 -27.06 -14.25
C THR A 471 4.22 -25.73 -15.01
N ASP A 472 2.99 -25.25 -15.13
CA ASP A 472 2.64 -24.05 -15.87
C ASP A 472 3.23 -22.78 -15.26
N GLY A 473 3.43 -22.69 -13.95
CA GLY A 473 4.03 -21.52 -13.31
C GLY A 473 5.44 -21.16 -13.80
N LEU A 474 6.14 -22.05 -14.53
CA LEU A 474 7.38 -21.71 -15.23
C LEU A 474 7.15 -20.94 -16.53
N ILE A 475 6.11 -21.30 -17.28
CA ILE A 475 5.91 -20.89 -18.69
C ILE A 475 4.68 -20.02 -18.90
N GLU A 476 3.73 -20.03 -17.98
CA GLU A 476 2.54 -19.20 -17.99
C GLU A 476 2.87 -17.82 -17.41
N THR A 477 2.66 -16.79 -18.22
CA THR A 477 2.92 -15.41 -17.85
C THR A 477 1.81 -14.56 -18.43
N ARG A 478 1.23 -13.66 -17.62
CA ARG A 478 0.13 -12.80 -18.07
C ARG A 478 0.50 -12.04 -19.35
N GLY A 479 -0.38 -12.12 -20.34
CA GLY A 479 -0.22 -11.44 -21.63
C GLY A 479 0.73 -12.12 -22.61
N THR A 480 1.25 -13.32 -22.30
CA THR A 480 2.03 -14.14 -23.23
C THR A 480 1.25 -15.41 -23.60
N ASP A 481 1.21 -15.76 -24.88
CA ASP A 481 0.63 -17.02 -25.35
C ASP A 481 1.46 -18.21 -24.85
N LEU A 482 0.81 -19.20 -24.24
CA LEU A 482 1.44 -20.42 -23.74
C LEU A 482 2.26 -21.12 -24.81
N ALA A 483 1.78 -21.16 -26.06
CA ALA A 483 2.50 -21.81 -27.17
C ALA A 483 3.87 -21.14 -27.43
N LEU A 484 3.95 -19.82 -27.31
CA LEU A 484 5.20 -19.08 -27.46
C LEU A 484 6.17 -19.37 -26.31
N SER A 485 5.65 -19.45 -25.07
CA SER A 485 6.45 -19.81 -23.91
C SER A 485 6.97 -21.25 -23.98
N MET A 486 6.16 -22.20 -24.44
CA MET A 486 6.56 -23.58 -24.69
C MET A 486 7.66 -23.66 -25.76
N GLU A 487 7.51 -22.96 -26.88
CA GLU A 487 8.54 -22.93 -27.92
C GLU A 487 9.86 -22.31 -27.41
N ARG A 488 9.77 -21.25 -26.60
CA ARG A 488 10.93 -20.66 -25.94
C ARG A 488 11.60 -21.64 -24.96
N LEU A 489 10.82 -22.40 -24.18
CA LEU A 489 11.31 -23.44 -23.28
C LEU A 489 12.06 -24.53 -24.07
N ARG A 490 11.46 -25.01 -25.16
CA ARG A 490 12.04 -26.00 -26.07
C ARG A 490 13.40 -25.58 -26.60
N GLN A 491 13.50 -24.35 -27.12
CA GLN A 491 14.74 -23.78 -27.65
C GLN A 491 15.83 -23.63 -26.57
N LEU A 492 15.47 -23.12 -25.39
CA LEU A 492 16.41 -22.97 -24.28
C LEU A 492 16.90 -24.31 -23.75
N ALA A 493 16.02 -25.31 -23.67
CA ALA A 493 16.37 -26.65 -23.25
C ALA A 493 17.33 -27.31 -24.25
N ALA A 494 17.04 -27.22 -25.55
CA ALA A 494 17.92 -27.71 -26.60
C ALA A 494 19.33 -27.10 -26.53
N ALA A 495 19.43 -25.78 -26.29
CA ALA A 495 20.71 -25.08 -26.24
C ALA A 495 21.55 -25.39 -24.97
N ASN A 496 20.91 -25.84 -23.88
CA ASN A 496 21.58 -25.95 -22.57
C ASN A 496 21.64 -27.37 -22.00
N ALA A 497 20.95 -28.35 -22.60
CA ALA A 497 20.92 -29.72 -22.09
C ALA A 497 22.29 -30.39 -21.99
N ALA A 498 23.30 -29.99 -22.77
CA ALA A 498 24.65 -30.54 -22.66
C ALA A 498 25.39 -30.17 -21.36
N ARG A 499 24.91 -29.17 -20.61
CA ARG A 499 25.57 -28.64 -19.40
C ARG A 499 25.30 -29.42 -18.12
N GLY A 500 24.51 -30.50 -18.19
CA GLY A 500 24.03 -31.27 -17.03
C GLY A 500 22.63 -30.85 -16.59
N THR A 501 21.91 -31.75 -15.92
CA THR A 501 20.50 -31.54 -15.54
C THR A 501 20.31 -30.36 -14.57
N GLY A 502 21.19 -30.22 -13.56
CA GLY A 502 21.14 -29.11 -12.61
C GLY A 502 21.32 -27.73 -13.28
N ALA A 503 22.35 -27.58 -14.10
CA ALA A 503 22.64 -26.33 -14.81
C ALA A 503 21.54 -25.99 -15.84
N LEU A 504 20.94 -26.99 -16.48
CA LEU A 504 19.77 -26.83 -17.33
C LEU A 504 18.61 -26.22 -16.53
N CYS A 505 18.25 -26.82 -15.39
CA CYS A 505 17.16 -26.32 -14.56
C CYS A 505 17.39 -24.88 -14.10
N ASP A 506 18.60 -24.56 -13.62
CA ASP A 506 18.94 -23.21 -13.14
C ASP A 506 18.90 -22.17 -14.27
N THR A 507 19.30 -22.56 -15.49
CA THR A 507 19.21 -21.70 -16.69
C THR A 507 17.76 -21.42 -17.07
N LEU A 508 16.91 -22.45 -17.08
CA LEU A 508 15.48 -22.31 -17.39
C LEU A 508 14.79 -21.42 -16.36
N LEU A 509 15.01 -21.67 -15.07
CA LEU A 509 14.43 -20.84 -14.01
C LEU A 509 14.82 -19.37 -14.09
N SER A 510 16.06 -19.08 -14.53
CA SER A 510 16.54 -17.71 -14.66
C SER A 510 15.95 -17.00 -15.89
N ALA A 511 15.64 -17.74 -16.96
CA ALA A 511 15.18 -17.18 -18.23
C ALA A 511 13.71 -16.72 -18.22
N PHE A 512 12.87 -17.35 -17.39
CA PHE A 512 11.43 -17.11 -17.34
C PHE A 512 10.98 -16.04 -16.31
N GLY A 513 11.85 -15.53 -15.44
CA GLY A 513 11.58 -14.30 -14.67
C GLY A 513 10.61 -14.44 -13.48
N SER A 514 9.83 -13.37 -13.20
CA SER A 514 8.96 -13.25 -12.01
C SER A 514 7.77 -14.20 -12.06
N ARG A 515 7.50 -14.88 -10.94
CA ARG A 515 6.53 -15.97 -10.85
C ARG A 515 5.26 -15.54 -10.12
N GLU A 516 4.14 -15.65 -10.82
CA GLU A 516 2.81 -15.49 -10.22
C GLU A 516 2.33 -16.78 -9.55
N ASP A 517 2.80 -17.94 -10.02
CA ASP A 517 2.46 -19.26 -9.51
C ASP A 517 3.71 -20.04 -9.05
N ASP A 518 3.48 -21.16 -8.38
CA ASP A 518 4.51 -22.11 -7.99
C ASP A 518 5.14 -22.80 -9.20
N VAL A 519 6.37 -23.29 -9.04
CA VAL A 519 7.09 -23.99 -10.11
C VAL A 519 7.64 -25.29 -9.61
N ALA A 520 7.25 -26.40 -10.23
CA ALA A 520 7.96 -27.67 -10.18
C ALA A 520 8.62 -27.96 -11.54
N LEU A 521 9.95 -28.09 -11.51
CA LEU A 521 10.78 -28.37 -12.68
C LEU A 521 11.62 -29.61 -12.41
N LEU A 522 11.43 -30.65 -13.22
CA LEU A 522 12.13 -31.92 -13.12
C LEU A 522 12.86 -32.22 -14.44
N ALA A 523 14.17 -32.43 -14.36
CA ALA A 523 14.99 -32.92 -15.46
C ALA A 523 15.60 -34.27 -15.09
N LEU A 524 15.39 -35.28 -15.92
CA LEU A 524 15.97 -36.61 -15.78
C LEU A 524 16.81 -36.92 -17.02
N ARG A 525 18.08 -37.26 -16.82
CA ARG A 525 18.95 -37.79 -17.87
C ARG A 525 19.26 -39.24 -17.59
N LEU A 526 19.00 -40.13 -18.55
CA LEU A 526 19.46 -41.50 -18.44
C LEU A 526 20.98 -41.55 -18.60
N THR A 527 21.68 -42.12 -17.62
CA THR A 527 23.14 -42.28 -17.67
C THR A 527 23.56 -43.67 -18.16
N GLY A 528 22.61 -44.61 -18.23
CA GLY A 528 22.90 -46.05 -18.23
C GLY A 528 23.38 -46.52 -16.85
N LEU A 529 23.33 -47.83 -16.59
CA LEU A 529 24.05 -48.40 -15.46
C LEU A 529 25.54 -48.50 -15.82
N ALA A 530 26.39 -47.98 -14.95
CA ALA A 530 27.83 -48.24 -14.98
C ALA A 530 28.14 -49.68 -14.55
#